data_AF-A0A9P9WMZ3-F1
#
_entry.id   AF-A0A9P9WMZ3-F1
#
_cell.length_a   1.000
_cell.length_b   1.000
_cell.length_c   1.000
_cell.angle_alpha   90.00
_cell.angle_beta   90.00
_cell.angle_gamma   90.00
#
_symmetry.space_group_name_H-M   'P 1'
#
loop_
_entity.id
_entity.type
_entity.pdbx_description
1 polymer ?
#
loop_
_entity_poly.entity_id
_entity_poly.type
_entity_poly.pdbx_seq_one_letter_code
_entity_poly.pdbx_strand_id
1 'polypeptide(L)'
;MFKRLVILFFNLLFPPLAVLLLCGFGADFAMNCFLFVLAIIPSHIHGMYISFVYFHRKNKVRKGRLPGRRRGLIYSEKVQNGGATQGQLNDLKVLEQDRARPMDGKKVQREWRKTG
;
A
#
# COMPACT_ATOMS: atom_id res chain seq x y z
N MET A 1 6.95 -41.80 9.14
CA MET A 1 6.28 -40.76 8.31
C MET A 1 6.51 -39.35 8.86
N PHE A 2 6.24 -39.09 10.16
CA PHE A 2 6.42 -37.76 10.79
C PHE A 2 7.82 -37.13 10.61
N LYS A 3 8.90 -37.92 10.75
CA LYS A 3 10.28 -37.44 10.52
C LYS A 3 10.53 -36.91 9.10
N ARG A 4 9.90 -37.52 8.08
CA ARG A 4 10.03 -37.08 6.67
C ARG A 4 9.28 -35.76 6.42
N LEU A 5 8.13 -35.59 7.08
CA LEU A 5 7.34 -34.36 7.05
C LEU A 5 8.07 -33.19 7.74
N VAL A 6 8.75 -33.42 8.87
CA VAL A 6 9.52 -32.36 9.57
C VAL A 6 10.72 -31.89 8.75
N ILE A 7 11.43 -32.81 8.07
CA ILE A 7 12.54 -32.48 7.17
C ILE A 7 12.05 -31.72 5.93
N LEU A 8 10.89 -32.09 5.39
CA LEU A 8 10.23 -31.38 4.29
C LEU A 8 9.76 -29.97 4.72
N PHE A 9 9.23 -29.84 5.93
CA PHE A 9 8.75 -28.57 6.50
C PHE A 9 9.89 -27.58 6.77
N PHE A 10 11.04 -28.07 7.26
CA PHE A 10 12.26 -27.27 7.41
C PHE A 10 12.91 -26.90 6.07
N ASN A 11 12.85 -27.79 5.06
CA ASN A 11 13.23 -27.48 3.67
C ASN A 11 12.38 -26.35 3.07
N LEU A 12 11.10 -26.28 3.41
CA LEU A 12 10.16 -25.28 2.91
C LEU A 12 10.41 -23.88 3.50
N LEU A 13 10.90 -23.81 4.75
CA LEU A 13 11.17 -22.54 5.46
C LEU A 13 12.57 -21.95 5.19
N PHE A 14 13.56 -22.77 4.84
CA PHE A 14 14.92 -22.37 4.45
C PHE A 14 15.43 -23.12 3.19
N PRO A 15 14.84 -22.86 2.00
CA PRO A 15 15.13 -23.59 0.77
C PRO A 15 16.62 -23.68 0.36
N PRO A 16 17.43 -22.60 0.44
CA PRO A 16 18.81 -22.66 -0.01
C PRO A 16 19.73 -23.46 0.93
N LEU A 17 19.46 -23.44 2.25
CA LEU A 17 20.27 -24.17 3.23
C LEU A 17 20.07 -25.68 3.10
N ALA A 18 18.85 -26.10 2.80
CA ALA A 18 18.49 -27.50 2.77
C ALA A 18 18.98 -28.20 1.49
N VAL A 19 19.08 -27.49 0.35
CA VAL A 19 19.70 -28.01 -0.88
C VAL A 19 21.22 -28.08 -0.79
N LEU A 20 21.87 -27.13 -0.10
CA LEU A 20 23.31 -27.18 0.18
C LEU A 20 23.71 -28.44 0.96
N LEU A 21 22.87 -28.84 1.94
CA LEU A 21 23.07 -30.03 2.78
C LEU A 21 22.72 -31.36 2.09
N LEU A 22 21.84 -31.35 1.08
CA LEU A 22 21.37 -32.57 0.38
C LEU A 22 22.13 -32.88 -0.92
N CYS A 23 22.53 -31.87 -1.70
CA CYS A 23 23.10 -32.04 -3.04
C CYS A 23 24.58 -31.64 -3.14
N GLY A 24 25.16 -31.01 -2.11
CA GLY A 24 26.49 -30.42 -2.18
C GLY A 24 26.54 -29.15 -3.05
N PHE A 25 27.75 -28.67 -3.36
CA PHE A 25 27.97 -27.44 -4.15
C PHE A 25 27.80 -27.70 -5.67
N GLY A 26 26.57 -28.04 -6.08
CA GLY A 26 26.23 -28.43 -7.45
C GLY A 26 25.30 -27.45 -8.18
N ALA A 27 24.97 -27.76 -9.44
CA ALA A 27 24.07 -26.95 -10.27
C ALA A 27 22.66 -26.81 -9.68
N ASP A 28 22.17 -27.83 -8.98
CA ASP A 28 20.85 -27.82 -8.33
C ASP A 28 20.78 -26.81 -7.16
N PHE A 29 21.89 -26.60 -6.45
CA PHE A 29 22.01 -25.56 -5.42
C PHE A 29 21.96 -24.15 -6.02
N ALA A 30 22.66 -23.93 -7.15
CA ALA A 30 22.65 -22.65 -7.85
C ALA A 30 21.24 -22.30 -8.36
N MET A 31 20.53 -23.27 -8.94
CA MET A 31 19.16 -23.08 -9.39
C MET A 31 18.19 -22.78 -8.25
N ASN A 32 18.30 -23.47 -7.11
CA ASN A 32 17.42 -23.19 -5.97
C ASN A 32 17.73 -21.83 -5.32
N CYS A 33 18.99 -21.41 -5.31
CA CYS A 33 19.38 -20.06 -4.87
C CYS A 33 18.81 -18.99 -5.81
N PHE A 34 18.86 -19.21 -7.13
CA PHE A 34 18.26 -18.31 -8.12
C PHE A 34 16.75 -18.18 -7.94
N LEU A 35 16.03 -19.30 -7.76
CA LEU A 35 14.59 -19.30 -7.51
C LEU A 35 14.22 -18.59 -6.19
N PHE A 36 15.04 -18.75 -5.14
CA PHE A 36 14.84 -18.06 -3.87
C PHE A 36 15.01 -16.54 -4.00
N VAL A 37 16.07 -16.10 -4.68
CA VAL A 37 16.29 -14.68 -4.98
C VAL A 37 15.13 -14.14 -5.82
N LEU A 38 14.69 -14.91 -6.82
CA LEU A 38 13.57 -14.54 -7.69
C LEU A 38 12.23 -14.49 -6.97
N ALA A 39 12.05 -15.21 -5.86
CA ALA A 39 10.86 -15.12 -5.01
C ALA A 39 10.94 -13.97 -3.99
N ILE A 40 12.13 -13.71 -3.44
CA ILE A 40 12.38 -12.65 -2.46
C ILE A 40 12.20 -11.26 -3.08
N ILE A 41 12.82 -11.03 -4.25
CA ILE A 41 12.81 -9.72 -4.90
C ILE A 41 11.39 -9.17 -5.13
N PRO A 42 10.46 -9.89 -5.78
CA PRO A 42 9.11 -9.39 -6.02
C PRO A 42 8.34 -9.17 -4.71
N SER A 43 8.57 -10.01 -3.69
CA SER A 43 7.95 -9.85 -2.37
C SER A 43 8.37 -8.54 -1.70
N HIS A 44 9.67 -8.23 -1.72
CA HIS A 44 10.20 -7.00 -1.15
C HIS A 44 9.76 -5.77 -1.94
N ILE A 45 9.81 -5.83 -3.28
CA ILE A 45 9.34 -4.73 -4.14
C ILE A 45 7.85 -4.46 -3.88
N HIS A 46 7.03 -5.49 -3.72
CA HIS A 46 5.60 -5.33 -3.42
C HIS A 46 5.37 -4.70 -2.03
N GLY A 47 6.09 -5.14 -1.00
CA GLY A 47 6.03 -4.53 0.33
C GLY A 47 6.47 -3.05 0.34
N MET A 48 7.54 -2.72 -0.39
CA MET A 48 7.98 -1.35 -0.59
C MET A 48 6.92 -0.52 -1.34
N TYR A 49 6.32 -1.07 -2.40
CA TYR A 49 5.25 -0.40 -3.15
C TYR A 49 4.07 -0.02 -2.25
N ILE A 50 3.59 -0.95 -1.42
CA ILE A 50 2.53 -0.69 -0.44
C ILE A 50 2.92 0.46 0.49
N SER A 51 4.14 0.42 1.01
CA SER A 51 4.68 1.43 1.93
C SER A 51 4.76 2.81 1.26
N PHE A 52 5.33 2.91 0.05
CA PHE A 52 5.40 4.16 -0.70
C PHE A 52 4.01 4.74 -0.99
N VAL A 53 3.05 3.90 -1.40
CA VAL A 53 1.67 4.34 -1.64
C VAL A 53 1.03 4.85 -0.35
N TYR A 54 1.22 4.14 0.76
CA TYR A 54 0.73 4.54 2.07
C TYR A 54 1.27 5.92 2.47
N PHE A 55 2.60 6.12 2.44
CA PHE A 55 3.23 7.39 2.83
C PHE A 55 2.82 8.55 1.93
N HIS A 56 2.75 8.33 0.62
CA HIS A 56 2.31 9.34 -0.32
C HIS A 56 0.85 9.77 -0.06
N ARG A 57 -0.04 8.83 0.26
CA ARG A 57 -1.45 9.13 0.59
C ARG A 57 -1.61 9.77 1.96
N LYS A 58 -0.87 9.30 2.97
CA LYS A 58 -0.82 9.92 4.31
C LYS A 58 -0.42 11.40 4.22
N ASN A 59 0.56 11.72 3.37
CA ASN A 59 0.95 13.11 3.12
C ASN A 59 -0.12 13.94 2.39
N LYS A 60 -0.95 13.34 1.52
CA LYS A 60 -2.08 14.05 0.87
C LYS A 60 -3.18 14.37 1.86
N VAL A 61 -3.57 13.40 2.68
CA VAL A 61 -4.57 13.57 3.74
C VAL A 61 -4.11 14.66 4.72
N ARG A 62 -2.84 14.62 5.14
CA ARG A 62 -2.25 15.65 6.02
C ARG A 62 -2.24 17.06 5.41
N LYS A 63 -2.24 17.18 4.08
CA LYS A 63 -2.35 18.44 3.34
C LYS A 63 -3.80 18.87 3.08
N GLY A 64 -4.78 18.19 3.67
CA GLY A 64 -6.19 18.52 3.46
C GLY A 64 -6.73 18.13 2.08
N ARG A 65 -6.11 17.17 1.38
CA ARG A 65 -6.56 16.70 0.07
C ARG A 65 -7.05 15.26 0.13
N LEU A 66 -8.06 14.94 -0.68
CA LEU A 66 -8.56 13.57 -0.75
C LEU A 66 -7.51 12.58 -1.28
N PRO A 67 -7.47 11.36 -0.70
CA PRO A 67 -6.79 10.25 -1.34
C PRO A 67 -7.53 9.94 -2.65
N GLY A 68 -6.90 10.23 -3.79
CA GLY A 68 -7.47 9.99 -5.11
C GLY A 68 -7.69 8.50 -5.43
N ARG A 69 -7.97 8.20 -6.70
CA ARG A 69 -8.36 6.87 -7.21
C ARG A 69 -7.58 5.70 -6.59
N ARG A 70 -8.26 4.58 -6.34
CA ARG A 70 -7.67 3.33 -5.84
C ARG A 70 -6.49 2.90 -6.72
N ARG A 71 -5.37 2.51 -6.09
CA ARG A 71 -4.21 1.95 -6.81
C ARG A 71 -4.36 0.44 -6.86
N GLY A 72 -4.00 -0.16 -8.00
CA GLY A 72 -3.99 -1.61 -8.17
C GLY A 72 -2.99 -2.29 -7.23
N LEU A 73 -3.13 -3.61 -7.06
CA LEU A 73 -2.27 -4.45 -6.20
C LEU A 73 -2.31 -4.08 -4.70
N ILE A 74 -3.28 -3.29 -4.25
CA ILE A 74 -3.48 -2.94 -2.84
C ILE A 74 -4.97 -3.09 -2.54
N TYR A 75 -5.35 -4.11 -1.76
CA TYR A 75 -6.75 -4.37 -1.41
C TYR A 75 -7.17 -3.73 -0.07
N SER A 76 -6.21 -3.30 0.75
CA SER A 76 -6.49 -2.72 2.07
C SER A 76 -6.99 -1.27 1.96
N GLU A 77 -8.21 -1.01 2.42
CA GLU A 77 -8.78 0.34 2.46
C GLU A 77 -7.96 1.29 3.35
N LYS A 78 -7.37 0.80 4.45
CA LYS A 78 -6.50 1.61 5.32
C LYS A 78 -5.31 2.18 4.55
N VAL A 79 -4.69 1.37 3.67
CA VAL A 79 -3.57 1.81 2.84
C VAL A 79 -4.04 2.77 1.74
N GLN A 80 -5.17 2.47 1.10
CA GLN A 80 -5.75 3.31 0.04
C GLN A 80 -6.24 4.67 0.55
N ASN A 81 -6.63 4.76 1.81
CA ASN A 81 -7.06 6.00 2.45
C ASN A 81 -5.89 6.74 3.12
N GLY A 82 -4.67 6.18 3.11
CA GLY A 82 -3.51 6.77 3.78
C GLY A 82 -3.64 6.81 5.30
N GLY A 83 -4.42 5.89 5.87
CA GLY A 83 -4.70 5.82 7.31
C GLY A 83 -5.83 6.73 7.79
N ALA A 84 -6.52 7.44 6.90
CA ALA A 84 -7.65 8.29 7.27
C ALA A 84 -8.91 7.47 7.60
N THR A 85 -9.62 7.89 8.64
CA THR A 85 -10.95 7.35 8.99
C THR A 85 -11.99 7.85 8.00
N GLN A 86 -13.08 7.10 7.80
CA GLN A 86 -14.18 7.49 6.90
C GLN A 86 -14.78 8.87 7.25
N GLY A 87 -14.83 9.25 8.53
CA GLY A 87 -15.24 10.59 8.96
C GLY A 87 -14.33 11.68 8.39
N GLN A 88 -13.01 11.54 8.57
CA GLN A 88 -12.03 12.50 8.04
C GLN A 88 -12.09 12.61 6.51
N LEU A 89 -12.38 11.51 5.81
CA LEU A 89 -12.56 11.53 4.36
C LEU A 89 -13.82 12.28 3.94
N ASN A 90 -14.91 12.18 4.71
CA ASN A 90 -16.12 12.95 4.44
C ASN A 90 -15.88 14.44 4.68
N ASP A 91 -15.17 14.80 5.76
CA ASP A 91 -14.81 16.19 6.02
C ASP A 91 -13.95 16.76 4.88
N LEU A 92 -12.97 15.99 4.41
CA LEU A 92 -12.16 16.35 3.24
C LEU A 92 -12.99 16.54 1.97
N LYS A 93 -14.04 15.72 1.74
CA LYS A 93 -14.94 15.86 0.59
C LYS A 93 -15.76 17.14 0.67
N VAL A 94 -16.26 17.48 1.85
CA VAL A 94 -17.00 18.72 2.08
C VAL A 94 -16.09 19.92 1.82
N LEU A 95 -14.85 19.91 2.34
CA LEU A 95 -13.88 20.96 2.11
C LEU A 95 -13.49 21.12 0.63
N GLU A 96 -13.32 20.01 -0.10
CA GLU A 96 -13.01 20.04 -1.53
C GLU A 96 -14.22 20.52 -2.36
N GLN A 97 -15.44 20.15 -1.98
CA GLN A 97 -16.68 20.61 -2.59
C GLN A 97 -16.94 22.10 -2.34
N ASP A 98 -16.71 22.60 -1.12
CA ASP A 98 -16.81 24.02 -0.80
C ASP A 98 -15.76 24.85 -1.52
N ARG A 99 -14.54 24.32 -1.68
CA ARG A 99 -13.50 24.96 -2.51
C ARG A 99 -13.89 25.00 -3.99
N ALA A 100 -14.55 23.96 -4.49
CA ALA A 100 -14.99 23.88 -5.89
C ALA A 100 -16.27 24.67 -6.17
N ARG A 101 -17.02 25.09 -5.13
CA ARG A 101 -18.20 25.93 -5.29
C ARG A 101 -17.78 27.32 -5.76
N PRO A 102 -18.20 27.76 -6.97
CA PRO A 102 -18.05 29.15 -7.33
C PRO A 102 -18.87 30.00 -6.35
N MET A 103 -18.28 31.09 -5.85
CA MET A 103 -18.98 32.05 -5.00
C MET A 103 -20.23 32.51 -5.76
N ASP A 104 -21.41 32.19 -5.23
CA ASP A 104 -22.67 32.65 -5.79
C ASP A 104 -22.71 34.17 -5.67
N GLY A 105 -22.38 34.86 -6.77
CA GLY A 105 -22.32 36.31 -6.84
C GLY A 105 -23.62 36.99 -6.39
N LYS A 106 -24.77 36.29 -6.49
CA LYS A 106 -26.06 36.79 -6.01
C LYS A 106 -26.16 36.81 -4.48
N LYS A 107 -25.53 35.86 -3.78
CA LYS A 107 -25.47 35.87 -2.30
C LYS A 107 -24.57 36.99 -1.79
N VAL A 108 -23.39 37.14 -2.40
CA VAL A 108 -22.45 38.22 -2.07
C VAL A 108 -23.16 39.56 -2.23
N GLN A 109 -23.80 39.79 -3.37
CA GLN A 109 -24.50 41.05 -3.64
C GLN A 109 -25.70 41.32 -2.71
N ARG A 110 -26.38 40.27 -2.22
CA ARG A 110 -27.46 40.41 -1.22
C ARG A 110 -26.95 40.72 0.17
N GLU A 111 -25.79 40.22 0.57
CA GLU A 111 -25.16 40.58 1.85
C GLU A 111 -24.74 42.05 1.84
N TRP A 112 -24.03 42.50 0.81
CA TRP A 112 -23.62 43.92 0.69
C TRP A 112 -24.81 44.88 0.75
N ARG A 113 -25.98 44.49 0.24
CA ARG A 113 -27.21 45.30 0.27
C ARG A 113 -27.96 45.28 1.62
N LYS A 114 -27.54 44.45 2.57
CA LYS A 114 -28.09 44.42 3.94
C LYS A 114 -27.21 45.16 4.94
N THR A 115 -25.93 45.32 4.65
CA THR A 115 -24.94 45.97 5.52
C THR A 115 -24.70 47.45 5.16
N GLY A 116 -25.26 47.93 4.06
CA GLY A 116 -25.33 49.35 3.69
C GLY A 116 -26.76 49.85 3.73
#